data_AF-A0A9D4VX06-F1
#
_entry.id   AF-A0A9D4VX06-F1
#
_cell.length_a   1.000
_cell.length_b   1.000
_cell.length_c   1.000
_cell.angle_alpha   90.00
_cell.angle_beta   90.00
_cell.angle_gamma   90.00
#
_symmetry.space_group_name_H-M   'P 1'
#
loop_
_entity.id
_entity.type
_entity.pdbx_description
1 polymer ?
#
loop_
_entity_poly.entity_id
_entity_poly.type
_entity_poly.pdbx_seq_one_letter_code
_entity_poly.pdbx_strand_id
1 'polypeptide(L)'
;MISSFRQRIITWLILIMIILYILYSSNLLLLTKGKRHCSTAARLNAATGEQVERVRLNADTDEQVERVRLNAATDEQVERIGSGNISRSTPISESRVTRKRKLAKKRKVEEEQEEEELSIDELSQRQDTEIKHIVFGIAASTNLWEIRKDYIKVWWKPNETRGVVWLDQKVNLQPDDELPEIRISGDTTKFKYTNTQGQRSALRISRVVTETLKLGLKDVRWFMMGDDDTVFIVDNVVRVLSKYDHNQFYYVGSSSESHVQNIHFSYGMAYGGGGFAISYPLAKELARMQDSCIQHYPALYGSDDRMQACMSELGVPLTKETGFHQYDVYGDLLGLLGAHPVAPLVSLHHLDVVQPIFPKMDRDQSLRHLMKSAKQDSASIMQQSICYEHKRYWSVSVSWGYVIQILRGVLSPRELEMPTRTFLNWYRRADYTAYAFNTRPVTKHPCQKAFLFYMNRTRYDPVKKQIIGTYYRYKSKPPPCRWTMDSPEAIDSIIVSKRPDPLRWQRSPRRDCCRVSRYSRKGSTMYIWVGSCRKGEVSELIPQVGS
;
A
#
# COMPACT_ATOMS: atom_id res chain seq x y z
N MET A 1 -67.43 12.97 4.46
CA MET A 1 -66.93 11.63 4.87
C MET A 1 -65.76 11.11 4.01
N ILE A 2 -64.94 11.97 3.39
CA ILE A 2 -63.87 11.57 2.45
C ILE A 2 -62.45 11.83 3.02
N SER A 3 -62.32 12.66 4.07
CA SER A 3 -61.04 12.99 4.71
C SER A 3 -60.42 11.84 5.53
N SER A 4 -61.26 11.00 6.15
CA SER A 4 -60.80 9.90 7.02
C SER A 4 -60.16 8.73 6.25
N PHE A 5 -60.55 8.53 4.99
CA PHE A 5 -60.08 7.41 4.18
C PHE A 5 -58.65 7.63 3.63
N ARG A 6 -58.33 8.86 3.19
CA ARG A 6 -56.98 9.22 2.71
C ARG A 6 -55.93 9.13 3.82
N GLN A 7 -56.29 9.51 5.04
CA GLN A 7 -55.36 9.50 6.18
C GLN A 7 -55.02 8.07 6.63
N ARG A 8 -55.97 7.13 6.51
CA ARG A 8 -55.73 5.70 6.73
C ARG A 8 -54.84 5.07 5.66
N ILE A 9 -55.01 5.43 4.39
CA ILE A 9 -54.16 4.91 3.31
C ILE A 9 -52.69 5.34 3.49
N ILE A 10 -52.45 6.60 3.85
CA ILE A 10 -51.09 7.11 4.07
C ILE A 10 -50.42 6.41 5.26
N THR A 11 -51.15 6.17 6.35
CA THR A 11 -50.59 5.45 7.51
C THR A 11 -50.28 3.99 7.19
N TRP A 12 -51.11 3.32 6.40
CA TRP A 12 -50.83 1.96 5.92
C TRP A 12 -49.63 1.90 4.96
N LEU A 13 -49.47 2.89 4.07
CA LEU A 13 -48.31 2.98 3.19
C LEU A 13 -47.00 3.19 3.96
N ILE A 14 -47.01 4.03 4.99
CA ILE A 14 -45.86 4.24 5.87
C ILE A 14 -45.51 2.95 6.63
N LEU A 15 -46.51 2.25 7.16
CA LEU A 15 -46.31 0.96 7.85
C LEU A 15 -45.72 -0.10 6.92
N ILE A 16 -46.22 -0.21 5.69
CA ILE A 16 -45.69 -1.15 4.68
C ILE A 16 -44.24 -0.79 4.32
N MET A 17 -43.92 0.49 4.15
CA MET A 17 -42.55 0.93 3.88
C MET A 17 -41.60 0.62 5.03
N ILE A 18 -42.03 0.81 6.28
CA ILE A 18 -41.24 0.46 7.48
C ILE A 18 -41.01 -1.06 7.54
N ILE A 19 -42.03 -1.88 7.27
CA ILE A 19 -41.89 -3.35 7.26
C ILE A 19 -40.95 -3.80 6.14
N LEU A 20 -41.08 -3.26 4.93
CA LEU A 20 -40.18 -3.55 3.82
C LEU A 20 -38.74 -3.11 4.11
N TYR A 21 -38.57 -1.95 4.75
CA TYR A 21 -37.27 -1.47 5.19
C TYR A 21 -36.66 -2.42 6.23
N ILE A 22 -37.43 -2.85 7.24
CA ILE A 22 -36.97 -3.81 8.24
C ILE A 22 -36.62 -5.15 7.59
N LEU A 23 -37.43 -5.67 6.67
CA LEU A 23 -37.15 -6.93 5.96
C LEU A 23 -35.89 -6.83 5.09
N TYR A 24 -35.69 -5.68 4.43
CA TYR A 24 -34.50 -5.41 3.63
C TYR A 24 -33.26 -5.22 4.50
N SER A 25 -33.36 -4.46 5.60
CA SER A 25 -32.25 -4.14 6.50
C SER A 25 -31.86 -5.30 7.41
N SER A 26 -32.78 -6.23 7.69
CA SER A 26 -32.55 -7.35 8.60
C SER A 26 -31.94 -8.59 7.93
N ASN A 27 -31.61 -8.54 6.63
CA ASN A 27 -30.95 -9.63 5.90
C ASN A 27 -31.65 -11.01 6.00
N LEU A 28 -32.93 -11.05 6.39
CA LEU A 28 -33.65 -12.28 6.76
C LEU A 28 -33.96 -13.17 5.54
N LEU A 29 -33.83 -12.64 4.32
CA LEU A 29 -34.07 -13.35 3.06
C LEU A 29 -32.83 -14.01 2.44
N LEU A 30 -31.65 -13.92 3.07
CA LEU A 30 -30.39 -14.49 2.54
C LEU A 30 -29.90 -15.76 3.25
N LEU A 31 -30.64 -16.29 4.23
CA LEU A 31 -30.20 -17.45 5.04
C LEU A 31 -30.49 -18.83 4.44
N THR A 32 -30.97 -18.93 3.20
CA THR A 32 -31.22 -20.23 2.55
C THR A 32 -30.59 -20.33 1.18
N LYS A 33 -29.24 -20.35 1.10
CA LYS A 33 -28.55 -21.03 -0.01
C LYS A 33 -27.23 -21.64 0.43
N GLY A 34 -27.20 -22.96 0.30
CA GLY A 34 -26.22 -23.89 0.86
C GLY A 34 -24.74 -23.59 0.65
N LYS A 35 -23.99 -23.98 1.68
CA LYS A 35 -22.55 -24.22 1.73
C LYS A 35 -21.99 -24.78 0.41
N ARG A 36 -20.95 -24.15 -0.12
CA ARG A 36 -19.98 -24.81 -1.00
C ARG A 36 -18.61 -24.74 -0.36
N HIS A 37 -18.07 -25.91 -0.03
CA HIS A 37 -16.69 -26.13 0.34
C HIS A 37 -15.75 -25.66 -0.78
N CYS A 38 -14.60 -25.09 -0.41
CA CYS A 38 -13.44 -24.98 -1.30
C CYS A 38 -12.17 -25.26 -0.50
N SER A 39 -11.71 -26.52 -0.59
CA SER A 39 -10.29 -26.83 -0.58
C SER A 39 -9.85 -26.82 -2.04
N THR A 40 -8.83 -26.05 -2.41
CA THR A 40 -8.18 -26.19 -3.72
C THR A 40 -6.75 -25.68 -3.68
N ALA A 41 -5.86 -26.52 -3.16
CA ALA A 41 -4.44 -26.52 -3.49
C ALA A 41 -4.20 -27.65 -4.50
N ALA A 42 -4.56 -27.42 -5.78
CA ALA A 42 -4.05 -28.18 -6.92
C ALA A 42 -4.61 -27.58 -8.22
N ARG A 43 -3.71 -27.31 -9.18
CA ARG A 43 -3.93 -26.85 -10.58
C ARG A 43 -4.02 -25.34 -10.77
N LEU A 44 -2.86 -24.71 -10.97
CA LEU A 44 -2.72 -23.26 -11.26
C LEU A 44 -2.14 -22.93 -12.65
N ASN A 45 -1.90 -23.91 -13.52
CA ASN A 45 -1.18 -23.64 -14.79
C ASN A 45 -2.07 -23.26 -15.99
N ALA A 46 -3.39 -23.10 -15.84
CA ALA A 46 -4.31 -22.74 -16.95
C ALA A 46 -5.12 -21.45 -16.72
N ALA A 47 -4.95 -20.76 -15.59
CA ALA A 47 -5.90 -19.75 -15.11
C ALA A 47 -5.70 -18.32 -15.64
N THR A 48 -4.64 -18.03 -16.42
CA THR A 48 -4.33 -16.66 -16.85
C THR A 48 -5.32 -16.11 -17.89
N GLY A 49 -5.80 -16.92 -18.83
CA GLY A 49 -6.77 -16.49 -19.84
C GLY A 49 -8.16 -16.24 -19.25
N GLU A 50 -8.65 -17.18 -18.45
CA GLU A 50 -10.01 -17.14 -17.88
C GLU A 50 -10.18 -16.02 -16.83
N GLN A 51 -9.12 -15.68 -16.08
CA GLN A 51 -9.14 -14.58 -15.11
C GLN A 51 -9.21 -13.21 -15.79
N VAL A 52 -8.48 -13.01 -16.89
CA VAL A 52 -8.52 -11.76 -17.68
C VAL A 52 -9.90 -11.57 -18.29
N GLU A 53 -10.53 -12.63 -18.80
CA GLU A 53 -11.91 -12.61 -19.29
C GLU A 53 -12.90 -12.22 -18.18
N ARG A 54 -12.72 -12.76 -16.96
CA ARG A 54 -13.59 -12.50 -15.80
C ARG A 54 -13.49 -11.06 -15.28
N VAL A 55 -12.29 -10.47 -15.28
CA VAL A 55 -12.09 -9.05 -14.97
C VAL A 55 -12.77 -8.17 -16.03
N ARG A 56 -12.70 -8.55 -17.32
CA ARG A 56 -13.36 -7.81 -18.41
C ARG A 56 -14.88 -7.89 -18.36
N LEU A 57 -15.45 -9.07 -18.14
CA LEU A 57 -16.90 -9.29 -18.11
C LEU A 57 -17.58 -8.55 -16.95
N ASN A 58 -16.95 -8.51 -15.77
CA ASN A 58 -17.52 -7.82 -14.61
C ASN A 58 -17.36 -6.29 -14.65
N ALA A 59 -16.43 -5.76 -15.45
CA ALA A 59 -16.38 -4.33 -15.73
C ALA A 59 -17.63 -3.83 -16.49
N ASP A 60 -18.41 -4.74 -17.10
CA ASP A 60 -19.69 -4.42 -17.75
C ASP A 60 -20.82 -4.18 -16.75
N THR A 61 -20.82 -4.92 -15.65
CA THR A 61 -21.77 -4.72 -14.54
C THR A 61 -21.52 -3.44 -13.76
N ASP A 62 -20.26 -3.06 -13.52
CA ASP A 62 -19.96 -1.84 -12.75
C ASP A 62 -20.31 -0.55 -13.51
N GLU A 63 -20.18 -0.55 -14.83
CA GLU A 63 -20.54 0.60 -15.66
C GLU A 63 -22.06 0.87 -15.63
N GLN A 64 -22.89 -0.18 -15.45
CA GLN A 64 -24.32 0.00 -15.24
C GLN A 64 -24.61 0.66 -13.89
N VAL A 65 -23.88 0.30 -12.84
CA VAL A 65 -24.03 0.91 -11.50
C VAL A 65 -23.53 2.36 -11.48
N GLU A 66 -22.46 2.67 -12.21
CA GLU A 66 -21.90 4.02 -12.30
C GLU A 66 -22.76 4.95 -13.18
N ARG A 67 -23.37 4.44 -14.27
CA ARG A 67 -24.42 5.18 -15.01
C ARG A 67 -25.65 5.49 -14.16
N VAL A 68 -26.07 4.57 -13.28
CA VAL A 68 -27.18 4.80 -12.36
C VAL A 68 -26.84 5.90 -11.33
N ARG A 69 -25.59 5.96 -10.85
CA ARG A 69 -25.13 7.03 -9.95
C ARG A 69 -25.02 8.40 -10.63
N LEU A 70 -24.55 8.46 -11.89
CA LEU A 70 -24.51 9.71 -12.64
C LEU A 70 -25.92 10.26 -12.95
N ASN A 71 -26.90 9.38 -13.19
CA ASN A 71 -28.29 9.80 -13.40
C ASN A 71 -29.00 10.24 -12.11
N ALA A 72 -28.51 9.83 -10.94
CA ALA A 72 -29.03 10.27 -9.64
C ALA A 72 -28.44 11.62 -9.17
N ALA A 73 -27.35 12.08 -9.79
CA ALA A 73 -26.66 13.32 -9.41
C ALA A 73 -27.15 14.58 -10.17
N THR A 74 -28.16 14.45 -11.05
CA THR A 74 -28.68 15.56 -11.86
C THR A 74 -30.00 16.18 -11.37
N ASP A 75 -30.55 15.73 -10.23
CA ASP A 75 -31.78 16.30 -9.65
C ASP A 75 -31.52 16.86 -8.23
N GLU A 76 -30.77 17.96 -8.13
CA GLU A 76 -30.84 18.82 -6.93
C GLU A 76 -30.31 20.24 -7.21
N GLN A 77 -31.19 21.15 -7.64
CA GLN A 77 -31.04 22.59 -7.39
C GLN A 77 -32.41 23.28 -7.24
N VAL A 78 -32.52 24.07 -6.17
CA VAL A 78 -32.98 25.48 -6.09
C VAL A 78 -33.76 25.70 -4.78
N GLU A 79 -33.15 26.43 -3.84
CA GLU A 79 -33.75 27.59 -3.16
C GLU A 79 -32.79 28.15 -2.10
N ARG A 80 -32.34 29.41 -2.26
CA ARG A 80 -32.21 30.35 -1.14
C ARG A 80 -32.12 31.80 -1.63
N ILE A 81 -33.08 32.57 -1.12
CA ILE A 81 -33.31 34.00 -1.27
C ILE A 81 -32.25 34.80 -0.48
N GLY A 82 -31.80 35.91 -1.04
CA GLY A 82 -30.88 36.86 -0.39
C GLY A 82 -31.58 38.00 0.34
N SER A 83 -30.78 38.83 1.03
CA SER A 83 -30.83 40.32 1.07
C SER A 83 -30.23 40.86 2.37
N GLY A 84 -29.44 41.94 2.28
CA GLY A 84 -29.10 42.79 3.43
C GLY A 84 -27.79 43.56 3.30
N ASN A 85 -27.85 44.73 2.66
CA ASN A 85 -26.78 45.73 2.52
C ASN A 85 -26.59 46.60 3.80
N ILE A 86 -25.50 47.42 3.78
CA ILE A 86 -25.41 48.86 4.14
C ILE A 86 -24.38 49.24 5.26
N SER A 87 -23.24 49.81 4.81
CA SER A 87 -22.54 51.08 5.23
C SER A 87 -22.08 51.28 6.70
N ARG A 88 -21.16 52.17 7.11
CA ARG A 88 -20.29 53.22 6.53
C ARG A 88 -19.28 53.65 7.63
N SER A 89 -18.06 54.03 7.25
CA SER A 89 -17.20 55.19 7.68
C SER A 89 -17.49 55.92 9.02
N THR A 90 -16.57 56.45 9.85
CA THR A 90 -15.37 57.33 9.66
C THR A 90 -14.81 57.78 11.05
N PRO A 91 -13.75 58.65 11.21
CA PRO A 91 -12.62 58.38 12.13
C PRO A 91 -12.22 59.58 13.07
N ILE A 92 -10.99 59.52 13.61
CA ILE A 92 -10.07 60.61 14.06
C ILE A 92 -10.11 61.03 15.54
N SER A 93 -8.98 60.90 16.24
CA SER A 93 -8.28 62.05 16.86
C SER A 93 -6.80 61.75 17.16
N GLU A 94 -5.97 62.75 16.89
CA GLU A 94 -4.52 62.81 17.05
C GLU A 94 -4.10 63.15 18.50
N SER A 95 -2.90 62.73 18.94
CA SER A 95 -1.73 63.64 19.02
C SER A 95 -0.62 63.18 20.00
N ARG A 96 0.63 63.30 19.50
CA ARG A 96 1.94 63.60 20.18
C ARG A 96 2.48 62.54 21.18
N VAL A 97 3.75 62.14 21.17
CA VAL A 97 4.99 62.95 21.26
C VAL A 97 6.21 62.18 20.70
N THR A 98 7.06 62.94 20.00
CA THR A 98 8.43 62.74 19.51
C THR A 98 9.42 61.89 20.34
N ARG A 99 10.30 61.10 19.66
CA ARG A 99 11.73 61.46 19.41
C ARG A 99 12.51 60.43 18.57
N LYS A 100 13.33 60.99 17.67
CA LYS A 100 14.59 60.47 17.07
C LYS A 100 14.53 59.56 15.82
N ARG A 101 14.43 60.23 14.66
CA ARG A 101 15.19 59.89 13.44
C ARG A 101 16.55 60.60 13.49
N LYS A 102 17.65 59.84 13.41
CA LYS A 102 18.93 60.21 12.74
C LYS A 102 19.99 59.13 13.03
N LEU A 103 19.94 58.02 12.28
CA LEU A 103 21.11 57.30 11.76
C LEU A 103 20.68 56.16 10.81
N ALA A 104 20.01 56.49 9.70
CA ALA A 104 19.68 55.51 8.66
C ALA A 104 20.45 55.85 7.38
N LYS A 105 21.78 55.66 7.42
CA LYS A 105 22.61 55.66 6.22
C LYS A 105 23.93 54.88 6.41
N LYS A 106 23.82 53.62 6.83
CA LYS A 106 24.82 52.57 6.57
C LYS A 106 24.31 51.24 7.13
N ARG A 107 23.72 50.42 6.27
CA ARG A 107 23.59 48.96 6.32
C ARG A 107 22.52 48.54 5.32
N LYS A 108 22.91 48.56 4.04
CA LYS A 108 22.49 47.50 3.12
C LYS A 108 23.57 46.44 3.27
N VAL A 109 23.32 45.46 4.12
CA VAL A 109 23.99 44.16 4.08
C VAL A 109 22.83 43.17 4.15
N GLU A 110 22.79 42.35 3.11
CA GLU A 110 22.00 41.15 2.90
C GLU A 110 21.32 40.57 4.15
N GLU A 111 19.98 40.57 4.15
CA GLU A 111 19.21 39.49 4.75
C GLU A 111 18.79 38.56 3.61
N GLU A 112 19.76 37.82 3.07
CA GLU A 112 19.48 36.46 2.62
C GLU A 112 19.37 35.65 3.91
N GLN A 113 18.15 35.30 4.30
CA GLN A 113 17.94 34.22 5.26
C GLN A 113 18.42 32.93 4.57
N GLU A 114 19.69 32.59 4.77
CA GLU A 114 20.13 31.21 4.71
C GLU A 114 19.27 30.43 5.71
N GLU A 115 18.32 29.65 5.20
CA GLU A 115 17.77 28.52 5.94
C GLU A 115 18.97 27.62 6.28
N GLU A 116 19.46 27.72 7.51
CA GLU A 116 20.52 26.86 8.03
C GLU A 116 19.98 25.42 8.02
N GLU A 117 20.35 24.67 6.97
CA GLU A 117 20.02 23.26 6.81
C GLU A 117 20.73 22.51 7.95
N LEU A 118 19.98 22.15 8.99
CA LEU A 118 20.46 21.31 10.10
C LEU A 118 21.32 20.17 9.55
N SER A 119 22.49 19.95 10.16
CA SER A 119 23.37 18.86 9.73
C SER A 119 22.64 17.52 9.83
N ILE A 120 22.95 16.59 8.91
CA ILE A 120 22.35 15.24 8.90
C ILE A 120 22.51 14.55 10.27
N ASP A 121 23.61 14.86 10.98
CA ASP A 121 23.92 14.33 12.30
C ASP A 121 23.09 14.98 13.43
N GLU A 122 22.67 16.25 13.28
CA GLU A 122 21.80 16.92 14.26
C GLU A 122 20.32 16.55 14.10
N LEU A 123 19.87 16.20 12.89
CA LEU A 123 18.54 15.59 12.67
C LEU A 123 18.46 14.14 13.20
N SER A 124 19.62 13.50 13.42
CA SER A 124 19.81 12.13 13.91
C SER A 124 19.83 12.02 15.45
N GLN A 125 19.48 13.07 16.20
CA GLN A 125 19.48 13.05 17.69
C GLN A 125 18.46 12.10 18.36
N ARG A 126 17.74 11.25 17.62
CA ARG A 126 17.07 10.09 18.21
C ARG A 126 18.10 8.97 18.35
N GLN A 127 18.00 8.14 19.39
CA GLN A 127 18.73 6.86 19.35
C GLN A 127 18.17 6.06 18.16
N ASP A 128 18.80 6.21 17.00
CA ASP A 128 18.23 5.75 15.75
C ASP A 128 18.09 4.24 15.80
N THR A 129 16.88 3.75 15.51
CA THR A 129 16.68 2.32 15.32
C THR A 129 17.53 1.89 14.13
N GLU A 130 18.23 0.78 14.31
CA GLU A 130 19.15 0.19 13.33
C GLU A 130 18.73 -1.27 13.15
N ILE A 131 19.23 -1.93 12.11
CA ILE A 131 18.86 -3.32 11.84
C ILE A 131 19.17 -4.28 13.01
N LYS A 132 20.27 -4.05 13.74
CA LYS A 132 20.67 -4.86 14.91
C LYS A 132 19.65 -4.83 16.06
N HIS A 133 18.82 -3.78 16.11
CA HIS A 133 17.81 -3.57 17.14
C HIS A 133 16.48 -4.31 16.84
N ILE A 134 16.35 -4.91 15.66
CA ILE A 134 15.13 -5.58 15.19
C ILE A 134 15.39 -7.08 15.13
N VAL A 135 14.50 -7.86 15.75
CA VAL A 135 14.55 -9.33 15.68
C VAL A 135 13.34 -9.84 14.90
N PHE A 136 13.59 -10.60 13.83
CA PHE A 136 12.55 -11.19 13.02
C PHE A 136 12.09 -12.54 13.60
N GLY A 137 10.79 -12.68 13.85
CA GLY A 137 10.15 -13.95 14.17
C GLY A 137 9.31 -14.40 12.99
N ILE A 138 9.77 -15.41 12.25
CA ILE A 138 9.14 -15.86 11.01
C ILE A 138 8.30 -17.10 11.31
N ALA A 139 6.99 -17.03 11.10
CA ALA A 139 6.10 -18.17 11.22
C ALA A 139 6.17 -19.02 9.95
N ALA A 140 6.57 -20.28 10.09
CA ALA A 140 6.67 -21.19 8.95
C ALA A 140 5.95 -22.50 9.22
N SER A 141 5.70 -23.28 8.16
CA SER A 141 5.14 -24.62 8.24
C SER A 141 6.04 -25.63 7.53
N THR A 142 6.31 -26.77 8.17
CA THR A 142 7.11 -27.86 7.59
C THR A 142 6.57 -28.31 6.23
N ASN A 143 5.25 -28.31 6.06
CA ASN A 143 4.60 -28.72 4.80
C ASN A 143 4.88 -27.81 3.59
N LEU A 144 5.22 -26.53 3.82
CA LEU A 144 5.46 -25.55 2.76
C LEU A 144 6.93 -25.10 2.72
N TRP A 145 7.75 -25.62 3.62
CA TRP A 145 9.11 -25.18 3.86
C TRP A 145 9.98 -25.21 2.60
N GLU A 146 9.99 -26.33 1.87
CA GLU A 146 10.81 -26.47 0.66
C GLU A 146 10.43 -25.49 -0.46
N ILE A 147 9.18 -25.01 -0.47
CA ILE A 147 8.70 -24.06 -1.49
C ILE A 147 8.91 -22.62 -1.03
N ARG A 148 8.72 -22.32 0.26
CA ARG A 148 8.66 -20.95 0.78
C ARG A 148 9.97 -20.44 1.37
N LYS A 149 10.90 -21.32 1.77
CA LYS A 149 12.20 -20.91 2.32
C LYS A 149 12.97 -19.98 1.37
N ASP A 150 12.78 -20.13 0.07
CA ASP A 150 13.46 -19.29 -0.92
C ASP A 150 12.96 -17.84 -0.92
N TYR A 151 11.71 -17.58 -0.53
CA TYR A 151 11.21 -16.21 -0.32
C TYR A 151 11.94 -15.52 0.82
N ILE A 152 12.25 -16.24 1.90
CA ILE A 152 13.06 -15.73 3.02
C ILE A 152 14.45 -15.34 2.51
N LYS A 153 15.09 -16.19 1.71
CA LYS A 153 16.41 -15.92 1.09
C LYS A 153 16.43 -14.69 0.17
N VAL A 154 15.27 -14.20 -0.29
CA VAL A 154 15.23 -12.99 -1.14
C VAL A 154 15.57 -11.73 -0.35
N TRP A 155 15.17 -11.65 0.92
CA TRP A 155 15.30 -10.42 1.73
C TRP A 155 16.18 -10.59 2.95
N TRP A 156 16.39 -11.82 3.42
CA TRP A 156 17.29 -12.10 4.53
C TRP A 156 18.72 -11.70 4.17
N LYS A 157 19.41 -11.04 5.11
CA LYS A 157 20.80 -10.60 4.94
C LYS A 157 21.67 -11.31 5.98
N PRO A 158 22.38 -12.39 5.61
CA PRO A 158 23.24 -13.12 6.53
C PRO A 158 24.21 -12.17 7.24
N ASN A 159 24.40 -12.37 8.55
CA ASN A 159 25.25 -11.54 9.42
C ASN A 159 24.79 -10.08 9.64
N GLU A 160 23.74 -9.60 8.97
CA GLU A 160 23.14 -8.27 9.20
C GLU A 160 21.80 -8.37 9.91
N THR A 161 20.90 -9.22 9.40
CA THR A 161 19.60 -9.50 10.02
C THR A 161 19.74 -10.56 11.10
N ARG A 162 18.92 -10.46 12.15
CA ARG A 162 18.86 -11.42 13.25
C ARG A 162 17.42 -11.83 13.53
N GLY A 163 17.20 -13.10 13.85
CA GLY A 163 15.85 -13.64 13.90
C GLY A 163 15.82 -15.16 13.82
N VAL A 164 14.60 -15.70 13.90
CA VAL A 164 14.34 -17.13 13.97
C VAL A 164 13.13 -17.48 13.11
N VAL A 165 13.23 -18.59 12.38
CA VAL A 165 12.09 -19.27 11.76
C VAL A 165 11.51 -20.29 12.74
N TRP A 166 10.22 -20.16 13.04
CA TRP A 166 9.48 -21.02 13.95
C TRP A 166 8.60 -22.01 13.17
N LEU A 167 9.00 -23.28 13.20
CA LEU A 167 8.31 -24.39 12.54
C LEU A 167 7.45 -25.19 13.53
N ASP A 168 6.53 -25.98 12.99
CA ASP A 168 5.79 -27.02 13.72
C ASP A 168 6.61 -28.29 13.93
N GLN A 169 7.49 -28.66 13.01
CA GLN A 169 8.32 -29.86 13.08
C GLN A 169 9.71 -29.65 12.49
N LYS A 170 10.64 -30.58 12.78
CA LYS A 170 11.99 -30.54 12.23
C LYS A 170 11.98 -30.71 10.71
N VAL A 171 12.85 -29.99 10.04
CA VAL A 171 13.10 -30.04 8.60
C VAL A 171 14.57 -30.38 8.34
N ASN A 172 14.86 -30.94 7.18
CA ASN A 172 16.23 -31.18 6.76
C ASN A 172 16.79 -29.89 6.15
N LEU A 173 17.95 -29.45 6.64
CA LEU A 173 18.63 -28.26 6.15
C LEU A 173 19.78 -28.63 5.24
N GLN A 174 19.95 -27.83 4.18
CA GLN A 174 21.15 -27.94 3.36
C GLN A 174 22.27 -27.09 4.00
N PRO A 175 23.54 -27.53 3.97
CA PRO A 175 24.64 -26.82 4.61
C PRO A 175 24.88 -25.39 4.12
N ASP A 176 24.41 -25.06 2.93
CA ASP A 176 24.57 -23.78 2.21
C ASP A 176 23.32 -22.89 2.24
N ASP A 177 22.30 -23.26 3.01
CA ASP A 177 21.11 -22.42 3.15
C ASP A 177 21.42 -21.17 4.00
N GLU A 178 21.56 -20.01 3.34
CA GLU A 178 21.69 -18.67 3.94
C GLU A 178 20.37 -18.22 4.62
N LEU A 179 19.90 -18.97 5.61
CA LEU A 179 18.62 -18.79 6.30
C LEU A 179 18.82 -18.32 7.76
N PRO A 180 17.77 -17.75 8.39
CA PRO A 180 17.77 -17.53 9.83
C PRO A 180 17.90 -18.84 10.62
N GLU A 181 18.20 -18.73 11.91
CA GLU A 181 18.14 -19.89 12.80
C GLU A 181 16.73 -20.51 12.79
N ILE A 182 16.66 -21.84 12.80
CA ILE A 182 15.39 -22.57 12.75
C ILE A 182 15.10 -23.21 14.10
N ARG A 183 13.91 -22.95 14.64
CA ARG A 183 13.44 -23.52 15.91
C ARG A 183 12.05 -24.13 15.77
N ILE A 184 11.74 -25.04 16.68
CA ILE A 184 10.42 -25.66 16.79
C ILE A 184 9.61 -24.89 17.81
N SER A 185 8.38 -24.55 17.43
CA SER A 185 7.45 -23.82 18.29
C SER A 185 7.12 -24.65 19.54
N GLY A 186 6.91 -23.99 20.66
CA GLY A 186 6.55 -24.66 21.91
C GLY A 186 5.20 -25.38 21.85
N ASP A 187 5.00 -26.34 22.77
CA ASP A 187 3.75 -27.09 22.85
C ASP A 187 2.54 -26.19 23.16
N THR A 188 1.44 -26.44 22.46
CA THR A 188 0.16 -25.72 22.55
C THR A 188 -1.02 -26.64 22.89
N THR A 189 -0.79 -27.91 23.25
CA THR A 189 -1.84 -28.88 23.63
C THR A 189 -2.75 -28.36 24.74
N LYS A 190 -2.18 -27.63 25.72
CA LYS A 190 -2.93 -27.05 26.85
C LYS A 190 -3.98 -26.00 26.47
N PHE A 191 -3.89 -25.38 25.30
CA PHE A 191 -4.84 -24.34 24.89
C PHE A 191 -6.08 -24.93 24.23
N LYS A 192 -7.25 -24.41 24.59
CA LYS A 192 -8.51 -24.77 23.93
C LYS A 192 -8.57 -24.12 22.55
N TYR A 193 -9.12 -24.85 21.58
CA TYR A 193 -9.36 -24.35 20.22
C TYR A 193 -10.68 -24.92 19.73
N THR A 194 -11.68 -24.08 19.55
CA THR A 194 -13.06 -24.48 19.24
C THR A 194 -13.52 -24.00 17.87
N ASN A 195 -12.72 -23.19 17.17
CA ASN A 195 -13.05 -22.73 15.82
C ASN A 195 -12.99 -23.91 14.83
N THR A 196 -14.05 -24.12 14.07
CA THR A 196 -14.18 -25.24 13.13
C THR A 196 -13.73 -24.92 11.70
N GLN A 197 -13.44 -23.65 11.40
CA GLN A 197 -13.02 -23.20 10.07
C GLN A 197 -11.51 -22.99 9.97
N GLY A 198 -10.87 -22.50 11.03
CA GLY A 198 -9.43 -22.27 11.09
C GLY A 198 -8.63 -23.52 11.47
N GLN A 199 -7.30 -23.39 11.52
CA GLN A 199 -6.40 -24.47 11.92
C GLN A 199 -5.84 -24.27 13.32
N ARG A 200 -5.73 -25.36 14.09
CA ARG A 200 -5.15 -25.35 15.46
C ARG A 200 -3.70 -24.85 15.48
N SER A 201 -2.96 -24.98 14.37
CA SER A 201 -1.62 -24.41 14.19
C SER A 201 -1.55 -22.90 14.44
N ALA A 202 -2.67 -22.18 14.30
CA ALA A 202 -2.76 -20.76 14.64
C ALA A 202 -2.35 -20.44 16.09
N LEU A 203 -2.54 -21.39 17.03
CA LEU A 203 -2.13 -21.23 18.42
C LEU A 203 -0.61 -21.04 18.53
N ARG A 204 0.20 -21.85 17.85
CA ARG A 204 1.66 -21.71 17.89
C ARG A 204 2.13 -20.44 17.18
N ILE A 205 1.50 -20.09 16.06
CA ILE A 205 1.85 -18.90 15.28
C ILE A 205 1.62 -17.63 16.12
N SER A 206 0.51 -17.57 16.88
CA SER A 206 0.25 -16.44 17.78
C SER A 206 1.35 -16.22 18.82
N ARG A 207 2.14 -17.24 19.16
CA ARG A 207 3.18 -17.17 20.20
C ARG A 207 4.56 -16.82 19.66
N VAL A 208 4.74 -16.66 18.35
CA VAL A 208 6.06 -16.41 17.71
C VAL A 208 6.80 -15.23 18.34
N VAL A 209 6.13 -14.11 18.59
CA VAL A 209 6.76 -12.93 19.23
C VAL A 209 7.24 -13.26 20.66
N THR A 210 6.38 -13.90 21.45
CA THR A 210 6.71 -14.30 22.83
C THR A 210 7.82 -15.34 22.89
N GLU A 211 7.82 -16.31 21.97
CA GLU A 211 8.87 -17.34 21.88
C GLU A 211 10.20 -16.73 21.45
N THR A 212 10.16 -15.75 20.53
CA THR A 212 11.35 -14.98 20.12
C THR A 212 11.89 -14.10 21.25
N LEU A 213 11.01 -13.47 22.05
CA LEU A 213 11.41 -12.71 23.24
C LEU A 213 12.12 -13.60 24.26
N LYS A 214 11.63 -14.82 24.49
CA LYS A 214 12.18 -15.79 25.45
C LYS A 214 13.60 -16.26 25.13
N LEU A 215 14.09 -15.97 23.93
CA LEU A 215 15.50 -16.19 23.56
C LEU A 215 16.47 -15.31 24.34
N GLY A 216 15.99 -14.24 25.00
CA GLY A 216 16.83 -13.38 25.85
C GLY A 216 17.89 -12.59 25.07
N LEU A 217 17.61 -12.33 23.79
CA LEU A 217 18.48 -11.55 22.92
C LEU A 217 18.69 -10.14 23.48
N LYS A 218 19.96 -9.70 23.53
CA LYS A 218 20.33 -8.37 24.01
C LYS A 218 20.12 -7.30 22.94
N ASP A 219 19.95 -6.06 23.41
CA ASP A 219 19.84 -4.85 22.59
C ASP A 219 18.73 -4.91 21.53
N VAL A 220 17.56 -5.39 21.94
CA VAL A 220 16.37 -5.50 21.09
C VAL A 220 15.41 -4.36 21.41
N ARG A 221 14.95 -3.66 20.36
CA ARG A 221 13.94 -2.60 20.44
C ARG A 221 12.61 -3.04 19.84
N TRP A 222 12.66 -3.91 18.82
CA TRP A 222 11.48 -4.34 18.08
C TRP A 222 11.51 -5.84 17.77
N PHE A 223 10.35 -6.50 17.89
CA PHE A 223 10.11 -7.83 17.36
C PHE A 223 9.26 -7.70 16.10
N MET A 224 9.80 -8.11 14.96
CA MET A 224 9.13 -8.08 13.68
C MET A 224 8.59 -9.47 13.34
N MET A 225 7.27 -9.63 13.31
CA MET A 225 6.62 -10.88 12.90
C MET A 225 6.32 -10.86 11.40
N GLY A 226 6.47 -12.01 10.74
CA GLY A 226 5.99 -12.25 9.37
C GLY A 226 5.84 -13.74 9.10
N ASP A 227 5.15 -14.08 8.01
CA ASP A 227 5.02 -15.46 7.53
C ASP A 227 6.19 -15.85 6.60
N ASP A 228 6.34 -17.15 6.33
CA ASP A 228 7.38 -17.71 5.44
C ASP A 228 7.25 -17.30 3.96
N ASP A 229 6.14 -16.71 3.56
CA ASP A 229 5.90 -16.08 2.25
C ASP A 229 5.77 -14.56 2.32
N THR A 230 6.21 -13.95 3.43
CA THR A 230 6.34 -12.50 3.57
C THR A 230 7.72 -12.05 3.11
N VAL A 231 7.77 -11.07 2.21
CA VAL A 231 9.02 -10.48 1.71
C VAL A 231 9.17 -9.05 2.22
N PHE A 232 10.20 -8.80 3.03
CA PHE A 232 10.45 -7.47 3.60
C PHE A 232 11.42 -6.64 2.77
N ILE A 233 11.17 -5.33 2.67
CA ILE A 233 12.18 -4.34 2.31
C ILE A 233 12.85 -3.88 3.61
N VAL A 234 13.88 -4.62 4.05
CA VAL A 234 14.49 -4.49 5.39
C VAL A 234 14.86 -3.05 5.74
N ASP A 235 15.47 -2.31 4.82
CA ASP A 235 15.84 -0.91 5.08
C ASP A 235 14.61 -0.04 5.35
N ASN A 236 13.46 -0.33 4.72
CA ASN A 236 12.21 0.39 4.97
C ASN A 236 11.55 -0.03 6.28
N VAL A 237 11.73 -1.28 6.73
CA VAL A 237 11.35 -1.70 8.10
C VAL A 237 12.06 -0.81 9.12
N VAL A 238 13.39 -0.65 8.98
CA VAL A 238 14.20 0.20 9.87
C VAL A 238 13.70 1.65 9.84
N ARG A 239 13.49 2.23 8.64
CA ARG A 239 13.00 3.61 8.48
C ARG A 239 11.61 3.83 9.08
N VAL A 240 10.72 2.85 9.00
CA VAL A 240 9.39 2.98 9.58
C VAL A 240 9.46 2.92 11.10
N LEU A 241 10.23 1.99 11.65
CA LEU A 241 10.32 1.81 13.10
C LEU A 241 11.12 2.91 13.81
N SER A 242 12.07 3.57 13.14
CA SER A 242 12.82 4.71 13.70
C SER A 242 11.95 5.95 13.95
N LYS A 243 10.72 6.00 13.41
CA LYS A 243 9.76 7.08 13.67
C LYS A 243 9.21 7.05 15.10
N TYR A 244 9.26 5.89 15.76
CA TYR A 244 8.57 5.64 17.02
C TYR A 244 9.55 5.55 18.20
N ASP A 245 9.14 6.06 19.36
CA ASP A 245 9.89 5.84 20.61
C ASP A 245 9.73 4.38 21.04
N HIS A 246 10.76 3.57 20.79
CA HIS A 246 10.76 2.15 21.09
C HIS A 246 10.60 1.79 22.58
N ASN A 247 10.65 2.78 23.48
CA ASN A 247 10.39 2.59 24.92
C ASN A 247 8.89 2.67 25.27
N GLN A 248 8.03 3.04 24.33
CA GLN A 248 6.57 3.05 24.50
C GLN A 248 5.94 1.78 23.92
N PHE A 249 4.65 1.58 24.20
CA PHE A 249 3.88 0.47 23.64
C PHE A 249 3.42 0.76 22.21
N TYR A 250 4.00 0.03 21.26
CA TYR A 250 3.63 0.11 19.86
C TYR A 250 3.37 -1.27 19.26
N TYR A 251 2.20 -1.40 18.62
CA TYR A 251 1.83 -2.48 17.72
C TYR A 251 1.68 -1.90 16.32
N VAL A 252 2.71 -2.04 15.48
CA VAL A 252 2.84 -1.36 14.19
C VAL A 252 2.61 -2.35 13.05
N GLY A 253 1.72 -2.03 12.11
CA GLY A 253 1.43 -2.90 10.97
C GLY A 253 0.30 -2.33 10.12
N SER A 254 -0.41 -3.16 9.37
CA SER A 254 -1.58 -2.73 8.59
C SER A 254 -2.69 -3.77 8.54
N SER A 255 -3.89 -3.26 8.28
CA SER A 255 -5.07 -4.06 7.92
C SER A 255 -4.94 -4.64 6.51
N SER A 256 -5.75 -5.63 6.16
CA SER A 256 -5.82 -6.21 4.83
C SER A 256 -6.36 -5.22 3.79
N GLU A 257 -5.95 -5.39 2.54
CA GLU A 257 -6.52 -4.74 1.36
C GLU A 257 -7.99 -5.14 1.12
N SER A 258 -8.44 -6.24 1.72
CA SER A 258 -9.81 -6.73 1.63
C SER A 258 -10.71 -6.12 2.72
N HIS A 259 -11.69 -5.33 2.30
CA HIS A 259 -12.70 -4.71 3.17
C HIS A 259 -13.47 -5.76 3.98
N VAL A 260 -13.85 -6.86 3.33
CA VAL A 260 -14.65 -7.93 3.94
C VAL A 260 -13.83 -8.69 4.98
N GLN A 261 -12.54 -8.94 4.72
CA GLN A 261 -11.65 -9.56 5.70
C GLN A 261 -11.55 -8.66 6.95
N ASN A 262 -11.39 -7.35 6.77
CA ASN A 262 -11.28 -6.42 7.90
C ASN A 262 -12.56 -6.32 8.73
N ILE A 263 -13.74 -6.49 8.11
CA ILE A 263 -15.02 -6.56 8.83
C ILE A 263 -15.12 -7.86 9.65
N HIS A 264 -14.73 -8.99 9.07
CA HIS A 264 -14.84 -10.29 9.74
C HIS A 264 -13.85 -10.47 10.88
N PHE A 265 -12.65 -9.91 10.75
CA PHE A 265 -11.61 -9.97 11.77
C PHE A 265 -11.57 -8.66 12.57
N SER A 266 -10.82 -7.66 12.11
CA SER A 266 -10.84 -6.32 12.71
C SER A 266 -10.06 -5.31 11.85
N TYR A 267 -10.54 -4.06 11.79
CA TYR A 267 -9.74 -2.92 11.30
C TYR A 267 -8.60 -2.53 12.25
N GLY A 268 -8.65 -2.99 13.50
CA GLY A 268 -7.60 -2.81 14.50
C GLY A 268 -6.60 -3.97 14.58
N MET A 269 -6.65 -4.92 13.64
CA MET A 269 -5.71 -6.04 13.55
C MET A 269 -4.62 -5.72 12.52
N ALA A 270 -3.35 -5.89 12.91
CA ALA A 270 -2.30 -6.07 11.91
C ALA A 270 -2.36 -7.51 11.39
N TYR A 271 -2.43 -7.67 10.07
CA TYR A 271 -2.41 -8.99 9.45
C TYR A 271 -0.97 -9.52 9.43
N GLY A 272 -0.77 -10.73 9.94
CA GLY A 272 0.53 -11.38 10.16
C GLY A 272 1.29 -11.65 8.88
N GLY A 273 0.57 -11.99 7.80
CA GLY A 273 1.16 -12.13 6.46
C GLY A 273 1.70 -10.81 5.91
N GLY A 274 1.02 -9.70 6.15
CA GLY A 274 1.57 -8.36 5.90
C GLY A 274 2.74 -8.04 6.81
N GLY A 275 2.91 -8.76 7.92
CA GLY A 275 3.90 -8.52 8.94
C GLY A 275 3.51 -7.38 9.89
N PHE A 276 4.00 -7.47 11.13
CA PHE A 276 3.82 -6.42 12.13
C PHE A 276 5.00 -6.37 13.10
N ALA A 277 5.25 -5.19 13.66
CA ALA A 277 6.26 -4.98 14.70
C ALA A 277 5.62 -4.73 16.07
N ILE A 278 6.23 -5.29 17.11
CA ILE A 278 5.90 -5.03 18.50
C ILE A 278 7.13 -4.45 19.19
N SER A 279 6.98 -3.30 19.83
CA SER A 279 8.04 -2.69 20.65
C SER A 279 8.43 -3.63 21.79
N TYR A 280 9.70 -3.66 22.16
CA TYR A 280 10.23 -4.51 23.23
C TYR A 280 9.46 -4.46 24.56
N PRO A 281 9.09 -3.28 25.13
CA PRO A 281 8.31 -3.23 26.37
C PRO A 281 6.90 -3.83 26.20
N LEU A 282 6.24 -3.62 25.06
CA LEU A 282 4.95 -4.26 24.77
C LEU A 282 5.07 -5.78 24.65
N ALA A 283 6.15 -6.28 24.01
CA ALA A 283 6.39 -7.72 23.91
C ALA A 283 6.55 -8.37 25.30
N LYS A 284 7.13 -7.67 26.27
CA LYS A 284 7.22 -8.14 27.67
C LYS A 284 5.85 -8.27 28.32
N GLU A 285 4.99 -7.28 28.18
CA GLU A 285 3.63 -7.35 28.75
C GLU A 285 2.79 -8.43 28.04
N LEU A 286 2.87 -8.51 26.71
CA LEU A 286 2.27 -9.59 25.95
C LEU A 286 2.71 -10.96 26.48
N ALA A 287 4.01 -11.18 26.67
CA ALA A 287 4.52 -12.48 27.11
C ALA A 287 4.03 -12.91 28.51
N ARG A 288 3.70 -11.96 29.40
CA ARG A 288 3.15 -12.24 30.73
C ARG A 288 1.70 -12.73 30.68
N MET A 289 0.91 -12.21 29.74
CA MET A 289 -0.54 -12.42 29.70
C MET A 289 -1.03 -13.30 28.54
N GLN A 290 -0.23 -13.48 27.48
CA GLN A 290 -0.64 -14.10 26.21
C GLN A 290 -1.26 -15.48 26.39
N ASP A 291 -0.65 -16.34 27.21
CA ASP A 291 -1.17 -17.69 27.46
C ASP A 291 -2.59 -17.65 28.07
N SER A 292 -2.93 -16.64 28.90
CA SER A 292 -4.28 -16.45 29.45
C SER A 292 -5.25 -15.93 28.40
N CYS A 293 -4.85 -14.89 27.64
CA CYS A 293 -5.68 -14.35 26.55
C CYS A 293 -6.04 -15.41 25.50
N ILE A 294 -5.07 -16.25 25.09
CA ILE A 294 -5.36 -17.36 24.16
C ILE A 294 -6.46 -18.28 24.71
N GLN A 295 -6.52 -18.50 26.03
CA GLN A 295 -7.58 -19.30 26.67
C GLN A 295 -8.93 -18.58 26.75
N HIS A 296 -8.96 -17.26 26.87
CA HIS A 296 -10.20 -16.48 26.82
C HIS A 296 -10.85 -16.51 25.44
N TYR A 297 -10.05 -16.70 24.39
CA TYR A 297 -10.47 -16.62 22.99
C TYR A 297 -10.29 -17.93 22.19
N PRO A 298 -10.86 -19.06 22.63
CA PRO A 298 -10.68 -20.35 21.95
C PRO A 298 -11.38 -20.42 20.58
N ALA A 299 -12.37 -19.55 20.35
CA ALA A 299 -13.21 -19.53 19.16
C ALA A 299 -12.65 -18.66 18.02
N LEU A 300 -11.60 -17.85 18.25
CA LEU A 300 -11.01 -17.01 17.21
C LEU A 300 -10.36 -17.83 16.10
N TYR A 301 -10.32 -17.29 14.89
CA TYR A 301 -9.96 -18.06 13.69
C TYR A 301 -8.45 -18.29 13.59
N GLY A 302 -7.66 -17.22 13.61
CA GLY A 302 -6.25 -17.24 13.25
C GLY A 302 -5.33 -16.82 14.39
N SER A 303 -4.03 -16.72 14.08
CA SER A 303 -3.03 -16.15 14.97
C SER A 303 -3.28 -14.65 15.18
N ASP A 304 -3.55 -13.94 14.10
CA ASP A 304 -3.59 -12.48 14.08
C ASP A 304 -4.80 -11.94 14.83
N ASP A 305 -5.93 -12.66 14.68
CA ASP A 305 -7.18 -12.43 15.42
C ASP A 305 -6.93 -12.52 16.94
N ARG A 306 -6.17 -13.54 17.37
CA ARG A 306 -5.74 -13.68 18.78
C ARG A 306 -4.76 -12.61 19.21
N MET A 307 -3.82 -12.24 18.34
CA MET A 307 -2.90 -11.14 18.63
C MET A 307 -3.65 -9.84 18.84
N GLN A 308 -4.62 -9.51 17.99
CA GLN A 308 -5.46 -8.33 18.13
C GLN A 308 -6.30 -8.37 19.41
N ALA A 309 -6.84 -9.53 19.78
CA ALA A 309 -7.57 -9.69 21.04
C ALA A 309 -6.66 -9.42 22.25
N CYS A 310 -5.43 -9.98 22.27
CA CYS A 310 -4.48 -9.72 23.35
C CYS A 310 -4.02 -8.25 23.38
N MET A 311 -3.83 -7.61 22.21
CA MET A 311 -3.55 -6.17 22.16
C MET A 311 -4.71 -5.33 22.72
N SER A 312 -5.95 -5.78 22.53
CA SER A 312 -7.14 -5.14 23.10
C SER A 312 -7.21 -5.30 24.62
N GLU A 313 -6.87 -6.47 25.17
CA GLU A 313 -6.75 -6.65 26.63
C GLU A 313 -5.65 -5.76 27.23
N LEU A 314 -4.55 -5.53 26.50
CA LEU A 314 -3.47 -4.60 26.88
C LEU A 314 -3.82 -3.13 26.66
N GLY A 315 -4.93 -2.83 25.99
CA GLY A 315 -5.34 -1.46 25.66
C GLY A 315 -4.44 -0.76 24.63
N VAL A 316 -3.72 -1.51 23.79
CA VAL A 316 -2.80 -0.95 22.78
C VAL A 316 -3.41 -1.05 21.38
N PRO A 317 -3.70 0.09 20.72
CA PRO A 317 -4.28 0.07 19.37
C PRO A 317 -3.24 -0.22 18.29
N LEU A 318 -3.72 -0.65 17.13
CA LEU A 318 -2.91 -0.73 15.91
C LEU A 318 -2.41 0.66 15.49
N THR A 319 -1.09 0.79 15.38
CA THR A 319 -0.42 1.90 14.70
C THR A 319 -0.28 1.56 13.23
N LYS A 320 -1.15 2.16 12.40
CA LYS A 320 -1.28 1.79 10.99
C LYS A 320 -0.19 2.40 10.12
N GLU A 321 0.52 1.54 9.38
CA GLU A 321 1.55 1.89 8.39
C GLU A 321 1.17 1.29 7.04
N THR A 322 0.83 2.14 6.06
CA THR A 322 0.24 1.69 4.78
C THR A 322 1.22 0.97 3.84
N GLY A 323 2.47 0.78 4.25
CA GLY A 323 3.49 0.05 3.50
C GLY A 323 3.56 -1.44 3.83
N PHE A 324 2.84 -1.90 4.86
CA PHE A 324 2.65 -3.33 5.11
C PHE A 324 1.49 -3.85 4.27
N HIS A 325 1.76 -4.86 3.44
CA HIS A 325 0.77 -5.38 2.50
C HIS A 325 0.50 -6.87 2.72
N GLN A 326 -0.74 -7.17 3.08
CA GLN A 326 -1.28 -8.53 3.16
C GLN A 326 -1.61 -9.07 1.75
N TYR A 327 -2.02 -8.19 0.83
CA TYR A 327 -2.62 -8.51 -0.46
C TYR A 327 -3.51 -9.76 -0.45
N ASP A 328 -4.57 -9.73 0.36
CA ASP A 328 -5.70 -10.67 0.24
C ASP A 328 -6.49 -10.37 -1.06
N VAL A 329 -5.81 -10.50 -2.19
CA VAL A 329 -6.30 -10.31 -3.56
C VAL A 329 -5.72 -11.43 -4.43
N TYR A 330 -6.28 -11.61 -5.63
CA TYR A 330 -5.81 -12.59 -6.61
C TYR A 330 -5.47 -11.90 -7.94
N GLY A 331 -4.64 -12.54 -8.75
CA GLY A 331 -4.36 -12.09 -10.11
C GLY A 331 -3.15 -11.15 -10.18
N ASP A 332 -3.27 -10.09 -11.00
CA ASP A 332 -2.16 -9.20 -11.35
C ASP A 332 -2.11 -7.97 -10.41
N LEU A 333 -1.00 -7.83 -9.66
CA LEU A 333 -0.76 -6.73 -8.74
C LEU A 333 -0.34 -5.41 -9.41
N LEU A 334 -0.26 -5.35 -10.74
CA LEU A 334 0.16 -4.17 -11.51
C LEU A 334 -0.51 -2.87 -11.04
N GLY A 335 -1.83 -2.89 -10.81
CA GLY A 335 -2.56 -1.72 -10.33
C GLY A 335 -2.13 -1.24 -8.95
N LEU A 336 -1.94 -2.17 -8.00
CA LEU A 336 -1.58 -1.87 -6.61
C LEU A 336 -0.14 -1.38 -6.50
N LEU A 337 0.79 -2.09 -7.11
CA LEU A 337 2.21 -1.77 -7.07
C LEU A 337 2.56 -0.59 -8.00
N GLY A 338 1.82 -0.41 -9.09
CA GLY A 338 1.98 0.70 -10.02
C GLY A 338 1.47 2.05 -9.50
N ALA A 339 0.55 2.03 -8.53
CA ALA A 339 -0.02 3.20 -7.86
C ALA A 339 0.11 3.06 -6.33
N HIS A 340 1.26 2.59 -5.87
CA HIS A 340 1.53 2.39 -4.44
C HIS A 340 1.33 3.72 -3.67
N PRO A 341 0.74 3.69 -2.46
CA PRO A 341 0.58 4.87 -1.62
C PRO A 341 1.89 5.62 -1.36
N VAL A 342 1.80 6.89 -0.97
CA VAL A 342 2.96 7.71 -0.60
C VAL A 342 3.49 7.31 0.79
N ALA A 343 4.10 6.14 0.87
CA ALA A 343 4.68 5.53 2.06
C ALA A 343 5.83 4.59 1.64
N PRO A 344 6.82 4.31 2.51
CA PRO A 344 7.81 3.28 2.22
C PRO A 344 7.11 1.94 1.99
N LEU A 345 7.45 1.21 0.92
CA LEU A 345 7.03 -0.19 0.80
C LEU A 345 7.77 -1.01 1.85
N VAL A 346 7.07 -1.66 2.77
CA VAL A 346 7.69 -2.40 3.89
C VAL A 346 7.68 -3.90 3.64
N SER A 347 6.57 -4.45 3.18
CA SER A 347 6.41 -5.89 2.98
C SER A 347 5.46 -6.22 1.82
N LEU A 348 5.61 -7.43 1.29
CA LEU A 348 4.73 -8.03 0.31
C LEU A 348 4.33 -9.44 0.78
N HIS A 349 3.04 -9.72 0.74
CA HIS A 349 2.37 -11.02 0.94
C HIS A 349 1.10 -10.97 0.09
N HIS A 350 0.35 -12.00 -0.28
CA HIS A 350 0.50 -13.45 -0.21
C HIS A 350 0.97 -13.96 -1.59
N LEU A 351 2.28 -14.10 -1.80
CA LEU A 351 2.86 -14.16 -3.15
C LEU A 351 2.45 -15.41 -3.95
N ASP A 352 2.04 -16.48 -3.28
CA ASP A 352 1.65 -17.77 -3.88
C ASP A 352 0.34 -17.71 -4.67
N VAL A 353 -0.56 -16.76 -4.35
CA VAL A 353 -1.89 -16.67 -4.98
C VAL A 353 -2.01 -15.56 -6.02
N VAL A 354 -0.97 -14.74 -6.15
CA VAL A 354 -0.87 -13.67 -7.15
C VAL A 354 0.05 -14.08 -8.29
N GLN A 355 -0.05 -13.39 -9.43
CA GLN A 355 0.87 -13.56 -10.56
C GLN A 355 2.26 -13.00 -10.21
N PRO A 356 3.35 -13.52 -10.81
CA PRO A 356 4.66 -12.90 -10.68
C PRO A 356 4.61 -11.42 -11.08
N ILE A 357 5.23 -10.56 -10.27
CA ILE A 357 5.15 -9.11 -10.46
C ILE A 357 5.82 -8.65 -11.76
N PHE A 358 6.82 -9.39 -12.26
CA PHE A 358 7.44 -9.14 -13.56
C PHE A 358 7.01 -10.20 -14.58
N PRO A 359 6.67 -9.80 -15.83
CA PRO A 359 6.28 -10.76 -16.85
C PRO A 359 7.49 -11.62 -17.28
N LYS A 360 7.22 -12.88 -17.63
CA LYS A 360 8.22 -13.87 -18.09
C LYS A 360 9.27 -14.27 -17.05
N MET A 361 9.01 -13.97 -15.78
CA MET A 361 9.79 -14.45 -14.64
C MET A 361 8.87 -15.31 -13.77
N ASP A 362 9.42 -16.29 -13.06
CA ASP A 362 8.70 -16.92 -11.95
C ASP A 362 8.66 -15.98 -10.71
N ARG A 363 8.05 -16.43 -9.62
CA ARG A 363 7.86 -15.62 -8.41
C ARG A 363 9.19 -15.28 -7.75
N ASP A 364 10.05 -16.26 -7.50
CA ASP A 364 11.35 -16.05 -6.87
C ASP A 364 12.22 -15.11 -7.73
N GLN A 365 12.33 -15.38 -9.03
CA GLN A 365 13.07 -14.56 -9.97
C GLN A 365 12.56 -13.11 -10.00
N SER A 366 11.24 -12.93 -9.99
CA SER A 366 10.62 -11.60 -9.97
C SER A 366 10.97 -10.81 -8.71
N LEU A 367 10.98 -11.47 -7.55
CA LEU A 367 11.28 -10.84 -6.27
C LEU A 367 12.78 -10.51 -6.17
N ARG A 368 13.67 -11.42 -6.56
CA ARG A 368 15.11 -11.13 -6.66
C ARG A 368 15.40 -9.99 -7.62
N HIS A 369 14.66 -9.92 -8.74
CA HIS A 369 14.77 -8.83 -9.69
C HIS A 369 14.30 -7.49 -9.09
N LEU A 370 13.20 -7.48 -8.34
CA LEU A 370 12.76 -6.30 -7.58
C LEU A 370 13.85 -5.83 -6.60
N MET A 371 14.46 -6.76 -5.86
CA MET A 371 15.48 -6.45 -4.86
C MET A 371 16.73 -5.81 -5.45
N LYS A 372 17.04 -6.03 -6.73
CA LYS A 372 18.12 -5.28 -7.42
C LYS A 372 17.85 -3.78 -7.44
N SER A 373 16.59 -3.38 -7.63
CA SER A 373 16.19 -1.96 -7.56
C SER A 373 16.08 -1.45 -6.13
N ALA A 374 15.54 -2.26 -5.21
CA ALA A 374 15.49 -1.90 -3.80
C ALA A 374 16.89 -1.69 -3.21
N LYS A 375 17.89 -2.48 -3.60
CA LYS A 375 19.30 -2.29 -3.20
C LYS A 375 19.89 -0.95 -3.65
N GLN A 376 19.40 -0.37 -4.75
CA GLN A 376 19.86 0.93 -5.23
C GLN A 376 19.15 2.09 -4.53
N ASP A 377 17.84 1.97 -4.29
CA ASP A 377 17.02 3.01 -3.66
C ASP A 377 15.75 2.39 -3.04
N SER A 378 15.92 1.78 -1.86
CA SER A 378 14.82 1.14 -1.11
C SER A 378 13.79 2.16 -0.66
N ALA A 379 14.21 3.39 -0.34
CA ALA A 379 13.31 4.46 0.08
C ALA A 379 12.28 4.80 -1.00
N SER A 380 12.63 4.67 -2.28
CA SER A 380 11.75 5.07 -3.38
C SER A 380 11.12 3.91 -4.14
N ILE A 381 11.38 2.66 -3.75
CA ILE A 381 10.81 1.49 -4.44
C ILE A 381 9.28 1.58 -4.48
N MET A 382 8.70 1.29 -5.64
CA MET A 382 7.26 1.42 -5.97
C MET A 382 6.66 2.83 -5.89
N GLN A 383 7.42 3.86 -5.50
CA GLN A 383 6.85 5.20 -5.40
C GLN A 383 6.41 5.73 -6.76
N GLN A 384 5.17 6.20 -6.79
CA GLN A 384 4.55 6.74 -7.99
C GLN A 384 4.96 8.20 -8.21
N SER A 385 5.32 8.53 -9.45
CA SER A 385 5.47 9.90 -9.95
C SER A 385 4.62 10.07 -11.21
N ILE A 386 3.97 11.22 -11.35
CA ILE A 386 3.03 11.49 -12.45
C ILE A 386 3.47 12.73 -13.22
N CYS A 387 3.59 12.59 -14.54
CA CYS A 387 3.92 13.67 -15.46
C CYS A 387 3.33 13.44 -16.84
N TYR A 388 3.47 14.44 -17.68
CA TYR A 388 2.85 14.47 -19.00
C TYR A 388 3.88 14.64 -20.10
N GLU A 389 3.63 14.00 -21.25
CA GLU A 389 4.26 14.40 -22.51
C GLU A 389 3.32 15.41 -23.17
N HIS A 390 3.75 16.67 -23.18
CA HIS A 390 2.92 17.80 -23.62
C HIS A 390 2.62 17.82 -25.13
N LYS A 391 3.58 17.45 -25.98
CA LYS A 391 3.45 17.49 -27.45
C LYS A 391 2.51 16.42 -27.98
N ARG A 392 2.43 15.28 -27.28
CA ARG A 392 1.63 14.12 -27.69
C ARG A 392 0.42 13.87 -26.81
N TYR A 393 0.23 14.69 -25.78
CA TYR A 393 -0.89 14.58 -24.83
C TYR A 393 -0.96 13.19 -24.20
N TRP A 394 0.17 12.72 -23.67
CA TRP A 394 0.25 11.44 -22.97
C TRP A 394 0.38 11.64 -21.47
N SER A 395 -0.29 10.77 -20.71
CA SER A 395 -0.08 10.64 -19.28
C SER A 395 0.98 9.59 -19.00
N VAL A 396 1.93 9.91 -18.13
CA VAL A 396 3.02 9.03 -17.74
C VAL A 396 2.99 8.82 -16.24
N SER A 397 2.79 7.58 -15.81
CA SER A 397 2.89 7.15 -14.42
C SER A 397 4.14 6.29 -14.24
N VAL A 398 5.07 6.75 -13.42
CA VAL A 398 6.33 6.06 -13.12
C VAL A 398 6.22 5.45 -11.72
N SER A 399 6.25 4.12 -11.61
CA SER A 399 6.47 3.40 -10.35
C SER A 399 7.94 2.96 -10.31
N TRP A 400 8.73 3.62 -9.46
CA TRP A 400 10.18 3.45 -9.45
C TRP A 400 10.60 2.02 -9.09
N GLY A 401 11.50 1.46 -9.90
CA GLY A 401 12.02 0.10 -9.72
C GLY A 401 11.05 -1.00 -10.18
N TYR A 402 9.88 -0.65 -10.72
CA TYR A 402 8.86 -1.61 -11.14
C TYR A 402 8.35 -1.39 -12.56
N VAL A 403 7.48 -0.41 -12.79
CA VAL A 403 6.77 -0.24 -14.06
C VAL A 403 6.51 1.21 -14.39
N ILE A 404 6.58 1.55 -15.69
CA ILE A 404 6.10 2.82 -16.24
C ILE A 404 4.88 2.53 -17.10
N GLN A 405 3.83 3.30 -16.90
CA GLN A 405 2.59 3.23 -17.65
C GLN A 405 2.44 4.51 -18.47
N ILE A 406 2.43 4.39 -19.80
CA ILE A 406 2.10 5.51 -20.70
C ILE A 406 0.68 5.29 -21.22
N LEU A 407 -0.20 6.27 -20.99
CA LEU A 407 -1.57 6.27 -21.49
C LEU A 407 -1.73 7.40 -22.51
N ARG A 408 -2.46 7.13 -23.59
CA ARG A 408 -2.90 8.19 -24.50
C ARG A 408 -3.97 9.03 -23.80
N GLY A 409 -3.92 10.34 -23.97
CA GLY A 409 -4.80 11.28 -23.30
C GLY A 409 -4.24 11.76 -21.95
N VAL A 410 -4.88 12.80 -21.43
CA VAL A 410 -4.48 13.50 -20.20
C VAL A 410 -5.42 13.06 -19.09
N LEU A 411 -4.92 12.20 -18.21
CA LEU A 411 -5.62 11.75 -17.01
C LEU A 411 -5.12 12.57 -15.82
N SER A 412 -6.03 12.95 -14.93
CA SER A 412 -5.65 13.72 -13.75
C SER A 412 -4.79 12.89 -12.77
N PRO A 413 -3.96 13.52 -11.92
CA PRO A 413 -3.25 12.79 -10.87
C PRO A 413 -4.22 12.04 -9.94
N ARG A 414 -5.39 12.64 -9.64
CA ARG A 414 -6.47 12.02 -8.87
C ARG A 414 -6.91 10.67 -9.47
N GLU A 415 -6.98 10.57 -10.79
CA GLU A 415 -7.31 9.30 -11.47
C GLU A 415 -6.14 8.33 -11.50
N LEU A 416 -4.90 8.80 -11.68
CA LEU A 416 -3.73 7.95 -11.81
C LEU A 416 -3.27 7.35 -10.47
N GLU A 417 -3.56 8.03 -9.37
CA GLU A 417 -3.29 7.55 -8.00
C GLU A 417 -4.26 6.45 -7.56
N MET A 418 -5.42 6.33 -8.21
CA MET A 418 -6.34 5.23 -7.94
C MET A 418 -5.84 3.96 -8.64
N PRO A 419 -5.55 2.87 -7.89
CA PRO A 419 -5.13 1.61 -8.48
C PRO A 419 -6.12 1.10 -9.52
N THR A 420 -5.62 0.79 -10.72
CA THR A 420 -6.41 0.11 -11.74
C THR A 420 -6.74 -1.31 -11.27
N ARG A 421 -7.98 -1.77 -11.39
CA ARG A 421 -8.41 -3.12 -10.96
C ARG A 421 -7.89 -4.23 -11.88
N THR A 422 -6.59 -4.50 -11.83
CA THR A 422 -5.91 -5.63 -12.50
C THR A 422 -5.98 -6.93 -11.68
N PHE A 423 -6.53 -6.84 -10.46
CA PHE A 423 -6.65 -7.90 -9.47
C PHE A 423 -8.12 -8.16 -9.14
N LEU A 424 -8.36 -9.31 -8.49
CA LEU A 424 -9.65 -9.73 -7.94
C LEU A 424 -9.61 -9.68 -6.42
N ASN A 425 -10.76 -9.53 -5.76
CA ASN A 425 -10.83 -9.59 -4.30
C ASN A 425 -10.57 -11.02 -3.77
N TRP A 426 -10.46 -11.15 -2.43
CA TRP A 426 -10.18 -12.42 -1.77
C TRP A 426 -11.18 -13.55 -2.10
N TYR A 427 -12.42 -13.20 -2.42
CA TYR A 427 -13.47 -14.15 -2.84
C TYR A 427 -13.48 -14.41 -4.36
N ARG A 428 -12.41 -14.01 -5.06
CA ARG A 428 -12.19 -14.15 -6.51
C ARG A 428 -13.30 -13.49 -7.35
N ARG A 429 -13.85 -12.39 -6.85
CA ARG A 429 -14.83 -11.54 -7.55
C ARG A 429 -14.19 -10.21 -7.93
N ALA A 430 -14.64 -9.62 -9.02
CA ALA A 430 -14.21 -8.29 -9.45
C ALA A 430 -15.10 -7.17 -8.86
N ASP A 431 -15.56 -7.36 -7.61
CA ASP A 431 -16.41 -6.39 -6.92
C ASP A 431 -15.55 -5.28 -6.31
N TYR A 432 -15.78 -4.04 -6.75
CA TYR A 432 -15.00 -2.88 -6.31
C TYR A 432 -15.31 -2.44 -4.87
N THR A 433 -16.45 -2.85 -4.30
CA THR A 433 -16.83 -2.50 -2.93
C THR A 433 -16.13 -3.36 -1.87
N ALA A 434 -15.45 -4.43 -2.30
CA ALA A 434 -14.77 -5.37 -1.42
C ALA A 434 -13.35 -4.94 -1.02
N TYR A 435 -12.87 -3.78 -1.46
CA TYR A 435 -11.52 -3.28 -1.16
C TYR A 435 -11.56 -2.20 -0.08
N ALA A 436 -10.55 -2.17 0.78
CA ALA A 436 -10.42 -1.18 1.86
C ALA A 436 -9.90 0.19 1.37
N PHE A 437 -9.94 0.44 0.05
CA PHE A 437 -9.46 1.64 -0.62
C PHE A 437 -10.16 1.80 -1.97
N ASN A 438 -10.10 3.02 -2.52
CA ASN A 438 -10.69 3.32 -3.83
C ASN A 438 -9.86 2.70 -4.95
N THR A 439 -10.56 2.16 -5.94
CA THR A 439 -9.96 1.59 -7.15
C THR A 439 -10.66 2.16 -8.37
N ARG A 440 -10.02 2.08 -9.53
CA ARG A 440 -10.62 2.45 -10.82
C ARG A 440 -10.72 1.25 -11.77
N PRO A 441 -11.74 1.18 -12.63
CA PRO A 441 -11.85 0.10 -13.60
C PRO A 441 -10.68 0.09 -14.59
N VAL A 442 -10.37 -1.08 -15.15
CA VAL A 442 -9.53 -1.16 -16.35
C VAL A 442 -10.30 -0.52 -17.51
N THR A 443 -9.72 0.48 -18.17
CA THR A 443 -10.38 1.15 -19.30
C THR A 443 -10.76 0.16 -20.39
N LYS A 444 -12.00 0.23 -20.85
CA LYS A 444 -12.49 -0.51 -22.02
C LYS A 444 -12.13 0.16 -23.33
N HIS A 445 -11.81 1.46 -23.31
CA HIS A 445 -11.55 2.21 -24.53
C HIS A 445 -10.23 1.72 -25.16
N PRO A 446 -10.24 1.16 -26.40
CA PRO A 446 -9.06 0.55 -27.03
C PRO A 446 -7.83 1.47 -27.05
N CYS A 447 -8.04 2.76 -27.31
CA CYS A 447 -6.95 3.74 -27.37
C CYS A 447 -6.33 4.11 -26.03
N GLN A 448 -7.04 3.92 -24.92
CA GLN A 448 -6.58 4.28 -23.57
C GLN A 448 -5.86 3.13 -22.87
N LYS A 449 -5.77 1.95 -23.49
CA LYS A 449 -4.97 0.84 -22.96
C LYS A 449 -3.55 1.32 -22.68
N ALA A 450 -3.08 1.11 -21.45
CA ALA A 450 -1.74 1.52 -21.03
C ALA A 450 -0.64 0.74 -21.77
N PHE A 451 0.40 1.46 -22.16
CA PHE A 451 1.67 0.89 -22.63
C PHE A 451 2.58 0.68 -21.43
N LEU A 452 2.90 -0.58 -21.15
CA LEU A 452 3.66 -0.97 -19.97
C LEU A 452 5.14 -1.10 -20.31
N PHE A 453 6.00 -0.53 -19.47
CA PHE A 453 7.45 -0.66 -19.54
C PHE A 453 7.96 -1.15 -18.20
N TYR A 454 8.41 -2.40 -18.12
CA TYR A 454 8.89 -2.98 -16.87
C TYR A 454 10.38 -2.68 -16.67
N MET A 455 10.77 -2.51 -15.40
CA MET A 455 12.15 -2.31 -15.00
C MET A 455 13.00 -3.50 -15.44
N ASN A 456 14.07 -3.21 -16.18
CA ASN A 456 15.03 -4.20 -16.64
C ASN A 456 16.35 -4.14 -15.87
N ARG A 457 16.82 -2.94 -15.52
CA ARG A 457 18.01 -2.77 -14.67
C ARG A 457 18.05 -1.39 -14.04
N THR A 458 18.74 -1.29 -12.92
CA THR A 458 19.09 -0.05 -12.24
C THR A 458 20.60 0.01 -12.06
N ARG A 459 21.18 1.22 -12.14
CA ARG A 459 22.60 1.46 -11.88
C ARG A 459 22.82 2.84 -11.29
N TYR A 460 23.82 2.97 -10.43
CA TYR A 460 24.31 4.27 -9.98
C TYR A 460 25.36 4.82 -10.97
N ASP A 461 25.23 6.10 -11.30
CA ASP A 461 26.19 6.87 -12.09
C ASP A 461 26.96 7.81 -11.13
N PRO A 462 28.21 7.48 -10.78
CA PRO A 462 28.97 8.24 -9.78
C PRO A 462 29.35 9.63 -10.28
N VAL A 463 29.53 9.82 -11.59
CA VAL A 463 29.90 11.11 -12.19
C VAL A 463 28.74 12.09 -12.06
N LYS A 464 27.52 11.63 -12.36
CA LYS A 464 26.32 12.46 -12.29
C LYS A 464 25.67 12.48 -10.90
N LYS A 465 26.13 11.62 -9.98
CA LYS A 465 25.50 11.35 -8.68
C LYS A 465 24.00 11.03 -8.83
N GLN A 466 23.70 10.16 -9.80
CA GLN A 466 22.32 9.83 -10.18
C GLN A 466 22.13 8.32 -10.28
N ILE A 467 20.94 7.85 -9.91
CA ILE A 467 20.50 6.49 -10.19
C ILE A 467 19.76 6.51 -11.53
N ILE A 468 20.10 5.56 -12.39
CA ILE A 468 19.54 5.39 -13.72
C ILE A 468 18.80 4.06 -13.77
N GLY A 469 17.49 4.12 -14.01
CA GLY A 469 16.64 2.97 -14.29
C GLY A 469 16.40 2.82 -15.79
N THR A 470 16.58 1.62 -16.33
CA THR A 470 16.21 1.28 -17.72
C THR A 470 14.99 0.39 -17.71
N TYR A 471 13.95 0.78 -18.45
CA TYR A 471 12.67 0.08 -18.54
C TYR A 471 12.42 -0.32 -19.98
N TYR A 472 11.99 -1.55 -20.22
CA TYR A 472 11.69 -2.06 -21.56
C TYR A 472 10.20 -2.28 -21.76
N ARG A 473 9.74 -1.97 -22.97
CA ARG A 473 8.34 -2.15 -23.36
C ARG A 473 7.95 -3.62 -23.27
N TYR A 474 6.87 -3.88 -22.56
CA TYR A 474 6.17 -5.16 -22.65
C TYR A 474 5.39 -5.21 -23.97
N LYS A 475 5.93 -5.99 -24.92
CA LYS A 475 5.34 -6.13 -26.27
C LYS A 475 4.04 -6.93 -26.18
N SER A 476 2.92 -6.22 -26.04
CA SER A 476 1.57 -6.75 -26.27
C SER A 476 0.96 -6.03 -27.47
N LYS A 477 0.23 -6.75 -28.34
CA LYS A 477 -0.48 -6.13 -29.47
C LYS A 477 -1.57 -5.21 -28.91
N PRO A 478 -1.50 -3.88 -29.11
CA PRO A 478 -2.56 -3.00 -28.70
C PRO A 478 -3.79 -3.25 -29.58
N PRO A 479 -5.01 -3.08 -29.03
CA PRO A 479 -6.21 -3.16 -29.85
C PRO A 479 -6.22 -2.00 -30.87
N PRO A 480 -6.92 -2.14 -32.01
CA PRO A 480 -7.05 -1.07 -32.99
C PRO A 480 -7.55 0.21 -32.34
N CYS A 481 -6.83 1.31 -32.58
CA CYS A 481 -7.15 2.61 -32.03
C CYS A 481 -7.46 3.59 -33.16
N ARG A 482 -8.59 4.30 -33.05
CA ARG A 482 -9.04 5.30 -34.04
C ARG A 482 -8.57 6.72 -33.73
N TRP A 483 -7.93 6.95 -32.58
CA TRP A 483 -7.40 8.28 -32.26
C TRP A 483 -6.24 8.61 -33.20
N THR A 484 -6.23 9.85 -33.70
CA THR A 484 -5.16 10.40 -34.55
C THR A 484 -3.91 10.80 -33.75
N MET A 485 -3.99 10.75 -32.41
CA MET A 485 -2.88 11.00 -31.50
C MET A 485 -1.73 10.00 -31.72
N ASP A 486 -0.50 10.51 -31.67
CA ASP A 486 0.72 9.71 -31.73
C ASP A 486 0.64 8.49 -30.79
N SER A 487 1.11 7.34 -31.28
CA SER A 487 1.19 6.10 -30.51
C SER A 487 2.50 5.99 -29.71
N PRO A 488 2.43 5.63 -28.41
CA PRO A 488 3.62 5.24 -27.65
C PRO A 488 4.30 3.95 -28.16
N GLU A 489 3.74 3.26 -29.16
CA GLU A 489 4.30 2.02 -29.73
C GLU A 489 5.66 2.17 -30.40
N ALA A 490 6.08 3.39 -30.73
CA ALA A 490 7.42 3.63 -31.27
C ALA A 490 8.51 3.65 -30.18
N ILE A 491 8.14 3.54 -28.90
CA ILE A 491 9.08 3.53 -27.78
C ILE A 491 9.36 2.09 -27.38
N ASP A 492 10.63 1.69 -27.44
CA ASP A 492 11.09 0.39 -26.96
C ASP A 492 11.65 0.44 -25.55
N SER A 493 12.23 1.58 -25.17
CA SER A 493 12.82 1.74 -23.85
C SER A 493 12.60 3.12 -23.25
N ILE A 494 12.61 3.18 -21.92
CA ILE A 494 12.55 4.41 -21.15
C ILE A 494 13.72 4.42 -20.18
N ILE A 495 14.45 5.54 -20.15
CA ILE A 495 15.54 5.78 -19.22
C ILE A 495 15.05 6.80 -18.20
N VAL A 496 14.96 6.39 -16.94
CA VAL A 496 14.61 7.26 -15.81
C VAL A 496 15.89 7.63 -15.07
N SER A 497 16.09 8.92 -14.85
CA SER A 497 17.19 9.47 -14.04
C SER A 497 16.64 10.07 -12.76
N LYS A 498 17.29 9.78 -11.64
CA LYS A 498 16.89 10.23 -10.31
C LYS A 498 18.11 10.52 -9.44
N ARG A 499 18.00 11.45 -8.49
CA ARG A 499 18.98 11.61 -7.40
C ARG A 499 18.55 10.76 -6.20
N PRO A 500 19.48 10.03 -5.55
CA PRO A 500 19.18 9.34 -4.29
C PRO A 500 18.66 10.33 -3.24
N ASP A 501 17.68 9.91 -2.46
CA ASP A 501 17.12 10.70 -1.35
C ASP A 501 16.82 9.78 -0.15
N PRO A 502 17.86 9.41 0.63
CA PRO A 502 17.72 8.47 1.73
C PRO A 502 16.87 9.03 2.89
N LEU A 503 16.78 10.36 3.00
CA LEU A 503 16.08 11.07 4.08
C LEU A 503 14.63 11.43 3.71
N ARG A 504 14.12 10.99 2.56
CA ARG A 504 12.78 11.39 2.08
C ARG A 504 11.66 11.18 3.10
N TRP A 505 11.79 10.14 3.93
CA TRP A 505 10.78 9.72 4.92
C TRP A 505 10.94 10.37 6.29
N GLN A 506 11.97 11.20 6.49
CA GLN A 506 12.09 12.08 7.66
C GLN A 506 11.30 13.38 7.48
N ARG A 507 10.92 13.70 6.23
CA ARG A 507 10.08 14.84 5.88
C ARG A 507 8.62 14.42 5.70
N SER A 508 7.72 15.39 5.65
CA SER A 508 6.31 15.15 5.34
C SER A 508 6.15 14.37 4.02
N PRO A 509 5.37 13.27 3.99
CA PRO A 509 5.18 12.47 2.78
C PRO A 509 4.68 13.30 1.59
N ARG A 510 5.41 13.23 0.47
CA ARG A 510 5.03 13.83 -0.80
C ARG A 510 5.57 12.97 -1.95
N ARG A 511 4.80 12.83 -3.02
CA ARG A 511 5.29 12.21 -4.26
C ARG A 511 6.43 13.00 -4.86
N ASP A 512 7.32 12.29 -5.55
CA ASP A 512 8.32 12.93 -6.39
C ASP A 512 7.64 13.51 -7.64
N CYS A 513 8.19 14.63 -8.11
CA CYS A 513 7.80 15.20 -9.39
C CYS A 513 8.58 14.51 -10.51
N CYS A 514 7.95 14.37 -11.68
CA CYS A 514 8.62 13.85 -12.87
C CYS A 514 8.49 14.78 -14.06
N ARG A 515 9.44 14.69 -14.99
CA ARG A 515 9.47 15.49 -16.23
C ARG A 515 9.97 14.66 -17.40
N VAL A 516 9.23 14.68 -18.49
CA VAL A 516 9.67 14.09 -19.77
C VAL A 516 10.62 15.07 -20.43
N SER A 517 11.88 14.68 -20.62
CA SER A 517 12.94 15.62 -21.03
C SER A 517 13.21 15.59 -22.53
N ARG A 518 13.47 14.41 -23.12
CA ARG A 518 13.69 14.25 -24.56
C ARG A 518 13.14 12.92 -25.08
N TYR A 519 12.64 12.97 -26.31
CA TYR A 519 12.35 11.79 -27.15
C TYR A 519 13.26 11.86 -28.37
N SER A 520 14.11 10.85 -28.58
CA SER A 520 14.89 10.74 -29.82
C SER A 520 14.08 9.93 -30.84
N ARG A 521 13.56 10.59 -31.89
CA ARG A 521 12.90 9.92 -33.03
C ARG A 521 13.81 8.88 -33.71
N LYS A 522 15.14 9.04 -33.62
CA LYS A 522 16.12 8.09 -34.18
C LYS A 522 16.42 6.89 -33.26
N GLY A 523 16.01 6.89 -31.99
CA GLY A 523 16.52 5.96 -30.98
C GLY A 523 15.51 5.16 -30.17
N SER A 524 14.22 5.16 -30.53
CA SER A 524 13.10 4.46 -29.83
C SER A 524 13.12 4.56 -28.28
N THR A 525 13.76 5.61 -27.75
CA THR A 525 14.05 5.76 -26.32
C THR A 525 13.55 7.10 -25.82
N MET A 526 12.83 7.05 -24.69
CA MET A 526 12.32 8.22 -23.97
C MET A 526 13.12 8.44 -22.69
N TYR A 527 13.38 9.71 -22.34
CA TYR A 527 14.08 10.08 -21.11
C TYR A 527 13.14 10.79 -20.14
N ILE A 528 13.13 10.31 -18.89
CA ILE A 528 12.33 10.88 -17.80
C ILE A 528 13.27 11.22 -16.64
N TRP A 529 13.03 12.37 -16.02
CA TRP A 529 13.63 12.74 -14.75
C TRP A 529 12.60 12.57 -13.63
N VAL A 530 13.03 12.03 -12.47
CA VAL A 530 12.22 11.91 -11.24
C VAL A 530 13.03 12.48 -10.07
N GLY A 531 12.40 13.28 -9.22
CA GLY A 531 13.04 13.78 -7.99
C GLY A 531 12.15 14.74 -7.22
N SER A 532 12.73 15.44 -6.25
CA SER A 532 12.01 16.40 -5.40
C SER A 532 11.34 17.49 -6.24
N CYS A 533 10.11 17.83 -5.88
CA CYS A 533 9.35 18.90 -6.52
C CYS A 533 9.97 20.27 -6.21
N ARG A 534 9.97 21.17 -7.20
CA ARG A 534 10.32 22.57 -7.00
C ARG A 534 9.23 23.27 -6.17
N LYS A 535 9.58 24.43 -5.61
CA LYS A 535 8.61 25.30 -4.92
C LYS A 535 7.47 25.65 -5.88
N GLY A 536 6.23 25.38 -5.46
CA GLY A 536 5.03 25.60 -6.27
C GLY A 536 4.79 24.62 -7.41
N GLU A 537 5.64 23.61 -7.62
CA GLU A 537 5.45 22.66 -8.72
C GLU A 537 4.27 21.72 -8.50
N VAL A 538 3.43 21.64 -9.54
CA VAL A 538 2.26 20.77 -9.63
C VAL A 538 2.37 19.89 -10.88
N SER A 539 1.78 18.69 -10.84
CA SER A 539 1.65 17.83 -12.02
C SER A 539 0.53 18.38 -12.92
N GLU A 540 0.88 19.30 -13.82
CA GLU A 540 -0.07 19.89 -14.76
C GLU A 540 0.43 19.80 -16.21
N LEU A 541 -0.53 19.78 -17.15
CA LEU A 541 -0.23 19.93 -18.56
C LEU A 541 -0.21 21.43 -18.88
N ILE A 542 0.93 22.11 -18.71
CA ILE A 542 1.08 23.50 -19.16
C ILE A 542 0.95 23.51 -20.70
N PRO A 543 -0.04 24.20 -21.28
CA PRO A 543 -0.06 24.47 -22.72
C PRO A 543 1.14 25.35 -23.01
N GLN A 544 1.97 24.99 -23.99
CA GLN A 544 2.96 25.96 -24.48
C GLN A 544 2.19 27.11 -25.14
N VAL A 545 2.00 28.21 -24.39
CA VAL A 545 1.61 29.49 -24.97
C VAL A 545 2.77 29.86 -25.89
N GLY A 546 2.48 29.91 -27.19
CA GLY A 546 3.49 30.10 -28.22
C GLY A 546 4.37 31.31 -27.93
N SER A 547 5.67 31.08 -27.89
CA SER A 547 6.71 32.12 -27.96
C SER A 547 6.90 32.58 -29.40
#